data_AF-A0A2H5V741-F1
#
_entry.id   AF-A0A2H5V741-F1
#
_cell.length_a   1.000
_cell.length_b   1.000
_cell.length_c   1.000
_cell.angle_alpha   90.00
_cell.angle_beta   90.00
_cell.angle_gamma   90.00
#
_symmetry.space_group_name_H-M   'P 1'
#
loop_
_entity.id
_entity.type
_entity.pdbx_description
1 polymer ?
#
loop_
_entity_poly.entity_id
_entity_poly.type
_entity_poly.pdbx_seq_one_letter_code
_entity_poly.pdbx_strand_id
1 'polypeptide(L)'
;MSGEENEKVIELDYLETPKGAVARFEGVRQLAEVLAEVIEEIDKMKERLQTLSESSQTPENLERRLKYIEDQLIVLSDDVREILNALGELSATVAQIKKALKL
;
A
#
# COMPACT_ATOMS: atom_id res chain seq x y z
N MET A 1 23.62 14.76 -3.65
CA MET A 1 22.52 14.68 -4.63
C MET A 1 21.23 14.67 -3.82
N SER A 2 20.45 15.75 -3.87
CA SER A 2 19.15 15.81 -3.21
C SER A 2 18.25 14.76 -3.83
N GLY A 3 17.84 13.76 -3.04
CA GLY A 3 16.68 12.97 -3.37
C GLY A 3 15.47 13.85 -3.15
N GLU A 4 14.92 14.41 -4.22
CA GLU A 4 13.55 14.89 -4.19
C GLU A 4 12.68 13.64 -3.97
N GLU A 5 12.35 13.35 -2.71
CA GLU A 5 11.23 12.47 -2.39
C GLU A 5 10.00 13.15 -3.00
N ASN A 6 9.54 12.61 -4.14
CA ASN A 6 8.28 13.02 -4.74
C ASN A 6 7.16 12.57 -3.80
N GLU A 7 6.82 13.42 -2.83
CA GLU A 7 5.65 13.23 -1.97
C GLU A 7 4.41 13.15 -2.87
N LYS A 8 3.87 11.94 -3.00
CA LYS A 8 2.70 11.68 -3.83
C LYS A 8 1.46 12.00 -3.01
N VAL A 9 1.00 13.24 -3.10
CA VAL A 9 -0.23 13.69 -2.43
C VAL A 9 -1.43 13.19 -3.22
N ILE A 10 -2.28 12.40 -2.55
CA ILE A 10 -3.55 11.93 -3.12
C ILE A 10 -4.67 12.74 -2.47
N GLU A 11 -5.33 13.56 -3.26
CA GLU A 11 -6.53 14.27 -2.83
C GLU A 11 -7.72 13.31 -2.90
N LEU A 12 -8.15 12.83 -1.74
CA LEU A 12 -9.43 12.15 -1.61
C LEU A 12 -10.53 13.21 -1.62
N ASP A 13 -11.07 13.49 -2.80
CA ASP A 13 -12.29 14.27 -2.90
C ASP A 13 -13.45 13.49 -2.27
N TYR A 14 -14.27 14.16 -1.47
CA TYR A 14 -15.47 13.57 -0.86
C TYR A 14 -16.76 14.11 -1.48
N LEU A 15 -17.78 13.27 -1.52
CA LEU A 15 -19.15 13.61 -1.84
C LEU A 15 -19.98 13.52 -0.56
N GLU A 16 -20.60 14.63 -0.18
CA GLU A 16 -21.56 14.64 0.92
C GLU A 16 -22.83 13.89 0.52
N THR A 17 -23.22 12.91 1.33
CA THR A 17 -24.46 12.15 1.16
C THR A 17 -25.31 12.25 2.42
N PRO A 18 -26.63 11.96 2.36
CA PRO A 18 -27.47 11.92 3.56
C PRO A 18 -27.00 10.92 4.64
N LYS A 19 -26.08 10.00 4.30
CA LYS A 19 -25.48 9.02 5.20
C LYS A 19 -24.05 9.37 5.61
N GLY A 20 -23.53 10.53 5.21
CA GLY A 20 -22.17 11.01 5.47
C GLY A 20 -21.33 11.19 4.22
N ALA A 21 -20.11 11.70 4.40
CA ALA A 21 -19.13 11.90 3.34
C ALA A 21 -18.62 10.56 2.77
N VAL A 22 -18.61 10.44 1.44
CA VAL A 22 -18.11 9.26 0.72
C VAL A 22 -17.01 9.70 -0.24
N ALA A 23 -15.85 9.03 -0.21
CA ALA A 23 -14.75 9.34 -1.13
C ALA A 23 -15.15 9.08 -2.59
N ARG A 24 -14.69 9.95 -3.49
CA ARG A 24 -14.90 9.79 -4.93
C ARG A 24 -14.11 8.61 -5.46
N PHE A 25 -14.69 7.92 -6.45
CA PHE A 25 -14.07 6.77 -7.10
C PHE A 25 -12.66 7.06 -7.63
N GLU A 26 -12.45 8.25 -8.18
CA GLU A 26 -11.14 8.65 -8.72
C GLU A 26 -10.07 8.73 -7.62
N GLY A 27 -10.38 9.34 -6.47
CA GLY A 27 -9.46 9.41 -5.33
C GLY A 27 -9.17 8.02 -4.75
N VAL A 28 -10.18 7.15 -4.67
CA VAL A 28 -10.01 5.76 -4.23
C VAL A 28 -9.14 4.96 -5.22
N ARG A 29 -9.30 5.18 -6.52
CA ARG A 29 -8.49 4.54 -7.55
C ARG A 29 -7.03 4.98 -7.47
N GLN A 30 -6.77 6.28 -7.35
CA GLN A 30 -5.41 6.81 -7.21
C GLN A 30 -4.74 6.25 -5.94
N LEU A 31 -5.49 6.15 -4.83
CA LEU A 31 -5.01 5.51 -3.62
C LEU A 31 -4.61 4.04 -3.86
N ALA A 32 -5.42 3.27 -4.58
CA ALA A 32 -5.09 1.88 -4.91
C ALA A 32 -3.83 1.77 -5.79
N GLU A 33 -3.65 2.67 -6.76
CA GLU A 33 -2.45 2.71 -7.61
C GLU A 33 -1.18 3.00 -6.79
N VAL A 34 -1.24 3.94 -5.85
CA VAL A 34 -0.09 4.23 -4.96
C VAL A 34 0.20 3.09 -3.99
N LEU A 35 -0.83 2.46 -3.43
CA LEU A 35 -0.63 1.29 -2.56
C LEU A 35 0.02 0.12 -3.31
N ALA A 36 -0.29 -0.06 -4.59
CA ALA A 36 0.38 -1.05 -5.42
C ALA A 36 1.89 -0.73 -5.62
N GLU A 37 2.23 0.54 -5.87
CA GLU A 37 3.63 0.98 -5.95
C GLU A 37 4.38 0.75 -4.63
N VAL A 38 3.73 1.03 -3.49
CA VAL A 38 4.29 0.78 -2.15
C VAL A 38 4.61 -0.72 -1.94
N ILE A 39 3.75 -1.62 -2.42
CA ILE A 39 4.05 -3.07 -2.37
C ILE A 39 5.31 -3.40 -3.17
N GLU A 40 5.45 -2.87 -4.39
CA GLU A 40 6.65 -3.11 -5.20
C GLU A 40 7.93 -2.60 -4.53
N GLU A 41 7.85 -1.46 -3.84
CA GLU A 41 8.98 -0.92 -3.09
C GLU A 41 9.33 -1.76 -1.86
N ILE A 42 8.32 -2.25 -1.13
CA ILE A 42 8.51 -3.19 -0.02
C ILE A 42 9.19 -4.46 -0.49
N ASP A 43 8.78 -5.02 -1.63
CA ASP A 43 9.38 -6.23 -2.19
C ASP A 43 10.84 -5.99 -2.60
N LYS A 44 11.15 -4.86 -3.24
CA LYS A 44 12.54 -4.45 -3.54
C LYS A 44 13.38 -4.27 -2.28
N MET A 45 12.79 -3.75 -1.20
CA MET A 45 13.48 -3.62 0.09
C MET A 45 13.78 -4.98 0.71
N LYS A 46 12.85 -5.93 0.66
CA LYS A 46 13.06 -7.31 1.12
C LYS A 46 14.21 -7.99 0.37
N GLU A 47 14.25 -7.89 -0.95
CA GLU A 47 15.35 -8.45 -1.77
C GLU A 47 16.72 -7.86 -1.39
N ARG A 48 16.78 -6.55 -1.15
CA ARG A 48 18.01 -5.88 -0.70
C ARG A 48 18.45 -6.35 0.68
N LEU A 49 17.51 -6.50 1.61
CA LEU A 49 17.79 -7.03 2.95
C LEU A 49 18.30 -8.46 2.90
N GLN A 50 17.70 -9.30 2.06
CA GLN A 50 18.15 -10.67 1.86
C GLN A 50 19.60 -10.69 1.36
N THR A 51 19.91 -9.91 0.33
CA THR A 51 21.28 -9.77 -0.20
C THR A 51 22.28 -9.31 0.87
N LEU A 52 21.87 -8.37 1.73
CA LEU A 52 22.69 -7.88 2.83
C LEU A 52 22.92 -8.97 3.89
N SER A 53 21.89 -9.74 4.25
CA SER A 53 21.98 -10.83 5.22
C SER A 53 22.84 -12.00 4.75
N GLU A 54 22.85 -12.27 3.44
CA GLU A 54 23.67 -13.31 2.82
C GLU A 54 25.17 -12.92 2.71
N SER A 55 25.50 -11.65 2.98
CA SER A 55 26.90 -11.21 2.98
C SER A 55 27.66 -11.77 4.19
N SER A 56 28.75 -12.49 3.90
CA SER A 56 29.55 -13.29 4.86
C SER A 56 30.28 -12.47 5.94
N GLN A 57 30.06 -11.16 6.00
CA GLN A 57 30.68 -10.23 6.95
C GLN A 57 29.67 -9.45 7.79
N THR A 58 28.38 -9.79 7.75
CA THR A 58 27.36 -9.12 8.55
C THR A 58 27.59 -9.40 10.04
N PRO A 59 27.85 -8.38 10.88
CA PRO A 59 27.94 -8.57 12.32
C PRO A 59 26.61 -9.06 12.89
N GLU A 60 26.64 -9.90 13.93
CA GLU A 60 25.42 -10.51 14.52
C GLU A 60 24.39 -9.46 14.99
N ASN A 61 24.84 -8.30 15.48
CA ASN A 61 23.94 -7.20 15.85
C ASN A 61 23.26 -6.56 14.64
N LEU A 62 23.92 -6.56 13.48
CA LEU A 62 23.36 -6.07 12.24
C LEU A 62 22.36 -7.10 11.68
N GLU A 63 22.69 -8.40 11.73
CA GLU A 63 21.80 -9.48 11.32
C GLU A 63 20.47 -9.45 12.08
N ARG A 64 20.50 -9.29 13.42
CA ARG A 64 19.28 -9.14 14.23
C ARG A 64 18.45 -7.92 13.84
N ARG A 65 19.09 -6.82 13.47
CA ARG A 65 18.40 -5.60 13.03
C ARG A 65 17.81 -5.77 11.63
N LEU A 66 18.53 -6.42 10.71
CA LEU A 66 18.04 -6.73 9.36
C LEU A 66 16.80 -7.63 9.44
N LYS A 67 16.85 -8.67 10.28
CA LYS A 67 15.69 -9.54 10.54
C LYS A 67 14.50 -8.77 11.11
N TYR A 68 14.74 -7.89 12.09
CA TYR A 68 13.66 -7.05 12.62
C TYR A 68 13.02 -6.17 11.54
N ILE A 69 13.82 -5.57 10.66
CA ILE A 69 13.31 -4.76 9.54
C ILE A 69 12.52 -5.65 8.56
N GLU A 70 13.01 -6.84 8.24
CA GLU A 70 12.31 -7.80 7.40
C GLU A 70 10.94 -8.18 7.98
N ASP A 71 10.86 -8.49 9.27
CA ASP A 71 9.61 -8.78 9.97
C ASP A 71 8.63 -7.59 9.88
N GLN A 72 9.11 -6.36 10.04
CA GLN A 72 8.28 -5.15 9.88
C GLN A 72 7.79 -4.96 8.44
N LEU A 73 8.62 -5.25 7.44
CA LEU A 73 8.23 -5.19 6.02
C LEU A 73 7.22 -6.28 5.63
N ILE A 74 7.24 -7.43 6.30
CA ILE A 74 6.21 -8.46 6.13
C ILE A 74 4.87 -7.93 6.64
N VAL A 75 4.82 -7.43 7.88
CA VAL A 75 3.60 -6.86 8.47
C VAL A 75 3.04 -5.73 7.60
N LEU A 76 3.89 -4.79 7.18
CA LEU A 76 3.46 -3.67 6.32
C LEU A 76 2.92 -4.16 4.97
N SER A 77 3.54 -5.19 4.38
CA SER A 77 3.07 -5.77 3.12
C SER A 77 1.68 -6.39 3.27
N ASP A 78 1.43 -7.08 4.39
CA ASP A 78 0.15 -7.71 4.66
C ASP A 78 -0.94 -6.65 4.93
N ASP A 79 -0.64 -5.62 5.71
CA ASP A 79 -1.56 -4.49 5.97
C ASP A 79 -1.96 -3.79 4.65
N VAL A 80 -0.98 -3.50 3.77
CA VAL A 80 -1.26 -2.85 2.48
C VAL A 80 -2.11 -3.75 1.57
N ARG A 81 -1.88 -5.06 1.58
CA ARG A 81 -2.70 -6.02 0.83
C ARG A 81 -4.13 -6.09 1.37
N GLU A 82 -4.31 -6.03 2.69
CA GLU A 82 -5.64 -6.00 3.30
C GLU A 82 -6.42 -4.75 2.85
N ILE A 83 -5.75 -3.59 2.83
CA ILE A 83 -6.36 -2.35 2.33
C ILE A 83 -6.75 -2.49 0.86
N LEU A 84 -5.86 -3.00 0.00
CA LEU A 84 -6.17 -3.22 -1.42
C LEU A 84 -7.36 -4.17 -1.63
N ASN A 85 -7.44 -5.25 -0.84
CA ASN A 85 -8.56 -6.19 -0.89
C ASN A 85 -9.88 -5.50 -0.49
N ALA A 86 -9.88 -4.73 0.60
CA ALA A 86 -11.05 -3.98 1.05
C ALA A 86 -11.52 -2.95 -0.01
N LEU A 87 -10.57 -2.27 -0.67
CA LEU A 87 -10.88 -1.38 -1.80
C LEU A 87 -11.49 -2.14 -2.99
N GLY A 88 -11.00 -3.35 -3.28
CA GLY A 88 -11.55 -4.25 -4.29
C GLY A 88 -12.99 -4.68 -4.00
N GLU A 89 -13.27 -5.10 -2.76
CA GLU A 89 -14.62 -5.48 -2.32
C GLU A 89 -15.60 -4.32 -2.36
N LEU A 90 -15.15 -3.13 -1.95
CA LEU A 90 -15.94 -1.90 -2.04
C LEU A 90 -16.29 -1.57 -3.49
N SER A 91 -15.31 -1.64 -4.40
CA SER A 91 -15.50 -1.41 -5.84
C SER A 91 -16.52 -2.39 -6.45
N ALA A 92 -16.41 -3.68 -6.11
CA ALA A 92 -17.35 -4.71 -6.56
C ALA A 92 -18.78 -4.45 -6.04
N THR A 93 -18.90 -4.07 -4.76
CA THR A 93 -20.19 -3.71 -4.15
C THR A 93 -20.83 -2.51 -4.85
N VAL A 94 -20.06 -1.46 -5.13
CA VAL A 94 -20.54 -0.27 -5.87
C VAL A 94 -21.00 -0.65 -7.28
N ALA A 95 -20.27 -1.50 -7.98
CA ALA A 95 -20.65 -1.98 -9.31
C ALA A 95 -21.98 -2.75 -9.29
N GLN A 96 -22.19 -3.61 -8.28
CA GLN A 96 -23.44 -4.33 -8.09
C GLN A 96 -24.62 -3.38 -7.80
N ILE A 97 -24.41 -2.36 -6.97
CA ILE A 97 -25.42 -1.33 -6.67
C ILE A 97 -25.80 -0.57 -7.95
N LYS A 98 -24.82 -0.09 -8.74
CA LYS A 98 -25.09 0.59 -10.02
C LYS A 98 -25.93 -0.28 -10.95
N LYS A 99 -25.55 -1.54 -11.11
CA LYS A 99 -26.28 -2.52 -11.92
C LYS A 99 -27.72 -2.72 -11.43
N ALA A 100 -27.93 -2.83 -10.12
CA ALA A 100 -29.26 -2.99 -9.51
C ALA A 100 -30.15 -1.75 -9.72
N LEU A 101 -29.55 -0.56 -9.73
CA LEU A 101 -30.25 0.71 -9.92
C LEU A 101 -30.42 1.11 -11.39
N LYS A 102 -29.88 0.32 -12.35
CA LYS A 102 -29.79 0.66 -13.79
C LYS A 102 -29.11 2.01 -14.04
N LEU A 103 -28.16 2.37 -13.20
CA LEU A 103 -27.27 3.53 -13.36
C LEU A 103 -26.01 3.16 -14.13
#